data_AF-A0A7J2L5E4-F1
#
_entry.id   AF-A0A7J2L5E4-F1
#
_cell.length_a   1.000
_cell.length_b   1.000
_cell.length_c   1.000
_cell.angle_alpha   90.00
_cell.angle_beta   90.00
_cell.angle_gamma   90.00
#
_symmetry.space_group_name_H-M   'P 1'
#
loop_
_entity.id
_entity.type
_entity.pdbx_description
1 polymer ?
#
loop_
_entity_poly.entity_id
_entity_poly.type
_entity_poly.pdbx_seq_one_letter_code
_entity_poly.pdbx_strand_id
1 'polypeptide(L)' 'MKSYEDMLKEAIEKIPPSVKKESRLEVPKPQVIYQGNRTFLLNFSDICDSLRRDPKHLAKFLFRELA' A
#
# COMPACT_ATOMS: atom_id res chain seq x y z
N MET A 1 -41.57 -13.48 11.58
CA MET A 1 -40.25 -12.95 11.99
C MET A 1 -39.23 -13.52 11.03
N LYS A 2 -38.50 -12.70 10.26
CA LYS A 2 -37.38 -13.22 9.44
C LYS A 2 -36.30 -13.77 10.37
N SER A 3 -35.72 -14.93 10.04
CA SER A 3 -34.64 -15.52 10.84
C SER A 3 -33.41 -14.61 10.78
N TYR A 4 -32.60 -14.61 11.85
CA TYR A 4 -31.33 -13.89 11.88
C TYR A 4 -30.43 -14.28 10.70
N GLU A 5 -30.50 -15.55 10.29
CA GLU A 5 -29.75 -16.09 9.15
C GLU A 5 -30.21 -15.48 7.81
N ASP A 6 -31.49 -15.18 7.66
CA ASP A 6 -32.04 -14.55 6.45
C ASP A 6 -31.59 -13.09 6.34
N MET A 7 -31.57 -12.37 7.47
CA MET A 7 -31.08 -10.99 7.54
C MET A 7 -29.59 -10.90 7.28
N LEU A 8 -28.81 -11.88 7.75
CA LEU A 8 -27.36 -11.95 7.52
C LEU A 8 -27.05 -12.22 6.05
N LYS A 9 -27.76 -13.15 5.39
CA LYS A 9 -27.58 -13.42 3.96
C LYS A 9 -27.92 -12.19 3.11
N GLU A 10 -29.04 -11.54 3.40
CA GLU A 10 -29.48 -10.33 2.68
C GLU A 10 -28.48 -9.17 2.86
N ALA A 11 -27.87 -9.04 4.04
CA ALA A 11 -26.83 -8.05 4.29
C ALA A 11 -25.52 -8.38 3.55
N ILE A 12 -25.10 -9.64 3.52
CA ILE A 12 -23.88 -10.08 2.82
C ILE A 12 -24.02 -9.95 1.30
N GLU A 13 -25.19 -10.26 0.74
CA GLU A 13 -25.48 -10.08 -0.69
C GLU A 13 -25.54 -8.60 -1.11
N LYS A 14 -26.00 -7.72 -0.22
CA LYS A 14 -26.02 -6.27 -0.45
C LYS A 14 -24.66 -5.59 -0.28
N ILE A 15 -23.70 -6.24 0.37
CA ILE A 15 -22.34 -5.71 0.48
C ILE A 15 -21.62 -5.96 -0.86
N PRO A 16 -21.22 -4.90 -1.58
CA PRO A 16 -20.52 -5.07 -2.83
C PRO A 16 -19.15 -5.74 -2.57
N PRO A 17 -18.74 -6.71 -3.41
CA PRO A 17 -17.46 -7.42 -3.26
C PRO A 17 -16.23 -6.50 -3.37
N SER A 18 -16.43 -5.25 -3.75
CA SER A 18 -15.39 -4.21 -3.83
C SER A 18 -14.77 -3.85 -2.49
N VAL A 19 -15.38 -4.20 -1.34
CA VAL A 19 -14.80 -3.91 -0.02
C VAL A 19 -13.65 -4.86 0.34
N LYS A 20 -13.50 -6.00 -0.37
CA LYS A 20 -12.37 -6.93 -0.23
C LYS A 20 -11.15 -6.57 -1.10
N LYS A 21 -11.06 -5.34 -1.61
CA LYS A 21 -9.78 -4.79 -2.08
C LYS A 21 -9.15 -3.96 -0.97
N GLU A 22 -8.69 -4.63 0.08
CA GLU A 22 -7.58 -4.12 0.90
C GLU A 22 -6.26 -4.23 0.12
N SER A 23 -6.26 -3.78 -1.14
CA SER A 23 -5.08 -3.53 -1.96
C SER A 23 -4.78 -2.04 -1.98
N ARG A 24 -5.07 -1.33 -0.87
CA ARG A 24 -4.94 0.14 -0.80
C ARG A 24 -3.49 0.63 -0.95
N LEU A 25 -2.53 -0.28 -0.81
CA LEU A 25 -1.10 -0.03 -0.96
C LEU A 25 -0.57 -0.80 -2.17
N GLU A 26 -1.02 -0.42 -3.36
CA GLU A 26 -0.28 -0.73 -4.60
C GLU A 26 0.95 0.19 -4.64
N VAL A 27 1.98 -0.16 -3.86
CA VAL A 27 3.26 0.53 -3.93
C VAL A 27 3.89 0.22 -5.28
N PRO A 28 4.21 1.23 -6.11
CA PRO A 28 4.86 0.99 -7.39
C PRO A 28 6.20 0.28 -7.17
N LYS A 29 6.53 -0.70 -8.04
CA LYS A 29 7.79 -1.46 -7.93
C LYS A 29 8.98 -0.49 -7.97
N PRO A 30 9.93 -0.56 -7.03
CA PRO A 30 11.07 0.35 -7.01
C PRO A 30 11.96 0.16 -8.24
N GLN A 31 12.29 1.27 -8.90
CA GLN A 31 13.26 1.32 -9.98
C GLN A 31 14.61 1.71 -9.39
N VAL A 32 15.53 0.75 -9.36
CA VAL A 32 16.83 0.90 -8.73
C VAL A 32 17.92 0.80 -9.79
N ILE A 33 18.84 1.75 -9.77
CA ILE A 33 20.08 1.71 -10.55
C ILE A 33 21.25 1.59 -9.58
N TYR A 34 22.08 0.58 -9.81
CA TYR A 34 23.33 0.41 -9.07
C TYR A 34 24.48 0.99 -9.89
N GLN A 35 25.19 1.97 -9.32
CA GLN A 35 26.39 2.56 -9.91
C GLN A 35 27.55 2.37 -8.94
N GLY A 36 28.31 1.27 -9.13
CA GLY A 36 29.42 0.91 -8.25
C GLY A 36 28.94 0.69 -6.81
N ASN A 37 29.43 1.49 -5.86
CA ASN A 37 29.03 1.45 -4.45
C ASN A 37 27.86 2.41 -4.11
N ARG A 38 27.14 2.92 -5.12
CA ARG A 38 26.00 3.83 -4.92
C ARG A 38 24.73 3.24 -5.52
N THR A 39 23.65 3.30 -4.76
CA THR A 39 22.32 2.83 -5.17
C THR A 39 21.41 4.03 -5.37
N PHE A 40 20.86 4.18 -6.58
CA PHE A 40 19.95 5.27 -6.95
C PHE A 40 18.53 4.73 -7.10
N LEU A 41 17.58 5.35 -6.39
CA LEU A 41 16.14 5.07 -6.49
C LEU A 41 15.50 6.14 -7.37
N LEU A 42 15.06 5.78 -8.58
CA LEU A 42 14.51 6.74 -9.54
C LEU A 42 13.05 7.13 -9.22
N ASN A 43 12.25 6.18 -8.74
CA ASN A 43 10.83 6.37 -8.45
C ASN A 43 10.54 6.62 -6.96
N PHE A 44 11.47 7.28 -6.26
CA PHE A 44 11.33 7.54 -4.83
C PHE A 44 10.11 8.42 -4.51
N SER A 45 9.82 9.43 -5.35
CA SER A 45 8.64 10.28 -5.18
C SER A 45 7.34 9.48 -5.32
N ASP A 46 7.22 8.68 -6.38
CA ASP A 46 6.02 7.87 -6.65
C ASP A 46 5.74 6.86 -5.52
N ILE A 47 6.78 6.31 -4.91
CA ILE A 47 6.68 5.44 -3.74
C ILE A 47 6.18 6.23 -2.52
N CYS A 48 6.73 7.41 -2.26
CA CYS A 48 6.30 8.27 -1.16
C CYS A 48 4.84 8.72 -1.33
N ASP A 49 4.44 9.04 -2.56
CA ASP A 49 3.08 9.46 -2.92
C ASP A 49 2.08 8.30 -2.80
N SER A 50 2.47 7.09 -3.23
CA SER A 50 1.67 5.87 -3.02
C SER A 50 1.45 5.57 -1.53
N LEU A 51 2.48 5.77 -0.70
CA LEU A 51 2.37 5.61 0.75
C LEU A 51 1.73 6.82 1.46
N ARG A 52 1.44 7.91 0.75
CA ARG A 52 0.96 9.20 1.31
C ARG A 52 1.84 9.69 2.47
N ARG A 53 3.16 9.62 2.32
CA ARG A 53 4.14 9.95 3.35
C ARG A 53 5.12 11.02 2.85
N ASP A 54 5.55 11.88 3.77
CA ASP A 54 6.61 12.84 3.46
C ASP A 54 7.92 12.11 3.06
N PRO A 55 8.56 12.52 1.95
CA PRO A 55 9.81 11.93 1.48
C PRO A 55 10.93 11.93 2.53
N LYS A 56 10.97 12.95 3.39
CA LYS A 56 11.97 13.08 4.47
C LYS A 56 11.83 11.97 5.52
N HIS A 57 10.60 11.55 5.83
CA HIS A 57 10.36 10.48 6.81
C HIS A 57 10.82 9.12 6.25
N LEU A 58 10.51 8.85 4.98
CA LEU A 58 10.88 7.60 4.33
C LEU A 58 12.40 7.51 4.09
N ALA A 59 13.04 8.63 3.72
CA ALA A 59 14.49 8.69 3.61
C ALA A 59 15.18 8.45 4.96
N LYS A 60 14.71 9.10 6.04
CA LYS A 60 15.25 8.90 7.39
C LYS A 60 15.12 7.45 7.86
N PHE A 61 14.02 6.79 7.50
CA PHE A 61 13.81 5.37 7.79
C PHE A 61 14.81 4.48 7.03
N LEU A 62 14.95 4.68 5.72
CA LEU A 62 15.90 3.91 4.90
C LEU A 62 17.35 4.07 5.36
N PHE A 63 17.78 5.30 5.69
CA PHE A 63 19.13 5.53 6.20
C PHE A 63 19.40 4.87 7.56
N ARG A 64 18.36 4.61 8.35
CA ARG A 64 18.49 3.92 9.63
C ARG A 64 18.53 2.39 9.48
N GLU A 65 17.80 1.82 8.52
CA GLU A 65 17.77 0.38 8.27
C GLU A 65 18.96 -0.12 7.42
N LEU A 66 19.57 0.77 6.62
CA LEU A 66 20.72 0.46 5.76
C LEU A 66 22.09 0.67 6.42
N ALA A 67 22.10 1.11 7.68
CA ALA A 67 23.31 1.35 8.48
C ALA A 67 23.55 0.20 9.46
#